data_AF-A0A938R338-F1
#
_entry.id   AF-A0A938R338-F1
#
_cell.length_a   1.000
_cell.length_b   1.000
_cell.length_c   1.000
_cell.angle_alpha   90.00
_cell.angle_beta   90.00
_cell.angle_gamma   90.00
#
_symmetry.space_group_name_H-M   'P 1'
#
loop_
_entity.id
_entity.type
_entity.pdbx_description
1 polymer ?
#
loop_
_entity_poly.entity_id
_entity_poly.type
_entity_poly.pdbx_seq_one_letter_code
_entity_poly.pdbx_strand_id
1 'polypeptide(L)'
;MKKKRFTEEQVIGILRQAERGEQTIGEICRVQGVSEQSFYRWRRKFGGLQVSEVRRMRELERETARLKRLLAERDLEIDALKELLAKKWCAHRRVGRPCASSTASRFRHDAAVRCSRSAGPVTDM
;
A
#
# COMPACT_ATOMS: atom_id res chain seq x y z
N MET A 1 3.01 20.15 -0.09
CA MET A 1 3.28 19.83 1.33
C MET A 1 3.84 21.06 2.02
N LYS A 2 3.34 21.40 3.23
CA LYS A 2 3.94 22.46 4.04
C LYS A 2 5.39 22.07 4.37
N LYS A 3 6.36 22.97 4.14
CA LYS A 3 7.76 22.73 4.51
C LYS A 3 7.84 22.55 6.03
N LYS A 4 8.35 21.40 6.49
CA LYS A 4 8.65 21.22 7.91
C LYS A 4 9.81 22.16 8.28
N ARG A 5 9.72 22.83 9.44
CA ARG A 5 10.79 23.71 9.95
C ARG A 5 12.07 22.96 10.27
N PHE A 6 11.95 21.74 10.78
CA PHE A 6 13.08 20.85 11.10
C PHE A 6 13.07 19.62 10.19
N THR A 7 14.24 19.28 9.67
CA THR A 7 14.47 17.99 9.00
C THR A 7 14.53 16.87 10.04
N GLU A 8 14.22 15.64 9.64
CA GLU A 8 14.27 14.50 10.57
C GLU A 8 15.70 14.20 11.03
N GLU A 9 16.69 14.48 10.18
CA GLU A 9 18.12 14.39 10.53
C GLU A 9 18.49 15.38 11.64
N GLN A 10 18.04 16.63 11.55
CA GLN A 10 18.24 17.63 12.61
C GLN A 10 17.56 17.20 13.92
N VAL A 11 16.34 16.67 13.83
CA VAL A 11 15.62 16.17 15.01
C VAL A 11 16.40 15.07 15.73
N ILE A 12 16.95 14.09 14.99
CA ILE A 12 17.75 13.01 15.58
C ILE A 12 19.05 13.55 16.17
N GLY A 13 19.69 14.54 15.53
CA GLY A 13 20.88 15.21 16.07
C GLY A 13 20.61 15.83 17.44
N ILE A 14 19.47 16.53 17.58
CA ILE A 14 19.04 17.13 18.86
C ILE A 14 18.74 16.05 19.92
N LEU A 15 18.07 14.96 19.54
CA LEU A 15 17.80 13.85 20.46
C LEU A 15 19.09 13.19 20.96
N ARG A 16 20.08 13.00 20.07
CA ARG A 16 21.40 12.46 20.44
C ARG A 16 22.18 13.39 21.36
N GLN A 17 22.11 14.70 21.14
CA GLN A 17 22.73 15.68 22.03
C GLN A 17 22.17 15.53 23.45
N ALA A 18 20.87 15.29 23.59
CA ALA A 18 20.25 15.02 24.88
C ALA A 18 20.59 13.64 25.46
N GLU A 19 20.84 12.62 24.63
CA GLU A 19 21.28 11.29 25.07
C GLU A 19 22.71 11.29 25.63
N ARG A 20 23.58 12.22 25.21
CA ARG A 20 24.94 12.38 25.76
C ARG A 20 24.95 12.87 27.20
N GLY A 21 23.88 13.52 27.66
CA GLY A 21 23.75 14.00 29.04
C GLY A 21 24.61 15.21 29.42
N GLU A 22 25.28 15.85 28.46
CA GLU A 22 26.15 17.02 28.68
C GLU A 22 25.37 18.30 29.01
N GLN A 23 24.11 18.40 28.58
CA GLN A 23 23.24 19.56 28.76
C GLN A 23 21.84 19.11 29.17
N THR A 24 21.12 19.95 29.92
CA THR A 24 19.72 19.68 30.25
C THR A 24 18.83 19.81 29.02
N ILE A 25 17.70 19.09 28.99
CA ILE A 25 16.75 19.16 27.88
C ILE A 25 16.26 20.60 27.66
N GLY A 26 16.06 21.36 28.74
CA GLY A 26 15.63 22.75 28.68
C GLY A 26 16.66 23.68 28.03
N GLU A 27 17.96 23.49 28.30
CA GLU A 27 19.03 24.25 27.64
C GLU A 27 19.12 23.93 26.15
N ILE A 28 19.07 22.65 25.79
CA ILE A 28 19.08 22.20 24.40
C ILE A 28 17.88 22.82 23.64
N CYS A 29 16.70 22.80 24.26
CA CYS A 29 15.49 23.40 23.67
C CYS A 29 15.64 24.92 23.46
N ARG A 30 16.27 25.64 24.39
CA ARG A 30 16.55 27.09 24.25
C ARG A 30 17.55 27.36 23.12
N VAL A 31 18.66 26.63 23.06
CA VAL A 31 19.69 26.80 22.03
C VAL A 31 19.16 26.50 20.63
N GLN A 32 18.36 25.43 20.50
CA GLN A 32 17.82 24.99 19.21
C GLN A 32 16.52 25.71 18.81
N GLY A 33 15.96 26.55 19.69
CA GLY A 33 14.70 27.25 19.45
C GLY A 33 13.48 26.32 19.35
N VAL A 34 13.48 25.24 20.14
CA VAL A 34 12.44 24.19 20.14
C VAL A 34 11.71 24.21 21.48
N SER A 35 10.40 23.93 21.49
CA SER A 35 9.68 23.71 22.75
C SER A 35 9.93 22.31 23.30
N GLU A 36 10.04 22.17 24.62
CA GLU A 36 10.24 20.87 25.28
C GLU A 36 9.14 19.85 24.90
N GLN A 37 7.91 20.31 24.73
CA GLN A 37 6.80 19.46 24.25
C GLN A 37 7.10 18.84 22.87
N SER A 38 7.70 19.61 21.96
CA SER A 38 8.09 19.11 20.63
C SER A 38 9.23 18.11 20.75
N PHE A 39 10.20 18.37 21.63
CA PHE A 39 11.30 17.45 21.92
C PHE A 39 10.79 16.08 22.39
N TYR A 40 9.88 16.04 23.37
CA TYR A 40 9.33 14.76 23.84
C TYR A 40 8.48 14.04 22.79
N ARG A 41 7.75 14.78 21.94
CA ARG A 41 7.06 14.20 20.78
C ARG A 41 8.04 13.55 19.81
N TRP A 42 9.17 14.21 19.53
CA TRP A 42 10.22 13.65 18.69
C TRP A 42 10.88 12.45 19.33
N ARG A 43 11.14 12.47 20.64
CA ARG A 43 11.71 11.34 21.37
C ARG A 43 10.84 10.09 21.30
N ARG A 44 9.50 10.25 21.35
CA ARG A 44 8.58 9.11 21.16
C ARG A 44 8.59 8.55 19.74
N LYS A 45 8.85 9.38 18.74
CA LYS A 45 8.78 8.99 17.31
C LYS A 45 10.12 8.50 16.75
N PHE A 46 11.22 9.12 17.18
CA PHE A 46 12.56 8.93 16.64
C PHE A 46 13.58 8.48 17.69
N GLY A 47 13.17 8.29 18.95
CA GLY A 47 14.05 7.81 20.00
C GLY A 47 14.61 6.42 19.66
N GLY A 48 15.91 6.24 19.88
CA GLY A 48 16.61 4.99 19.54
C GLY A 48 16.94 4.80 18.06
N LEU A 49 16.53 5.70 17.16
CA LEU A 49 16.87 5.64 15.74
C LEU A 49 18.16 6.41 15.42
N GLN A 50 18.99 5.80 14.57
CA GLN A 50 20.16 6.45 14.01
C GLN A 50 19.82 7.33 12.81
N VAL A 51 20.68 8.33 12.56
CA VAL A 51 20.58 9.19 11.37
C VAL A 51 20.64 8.37 10.07
N SER A 52 21.48 7.33 10.04
CA SER A 52 21.59 6.39 8.91
C SER A 52 20.29 5.62 8.65
N GLU A 53 19.61 5.19 9.72
CA GLU A 53 18.35 4.44 9.63
C GLU A 53 17.22 5.32 9.07
N VAL A 54 17.15 6.58 9.49
CA VAL A 54 16.13 7.51 8.98
C VAL A 54 16.39 7.91 7.54
N ARG A 55 17.67 8.05 7.14
CA ARG A 55 18.02 8.29 5.73
C ARG A 55 17.60 7.11 4.84
N ARG A 56 17.89 5.88 5.28
CA ARG A 56 17.47 4.65 4.59
C ARG A 56 15.95 4.52 4.52
N MET A 57 15.26 4.81 5.62
CA MET A 57 13.79 4.81 5.66
C MET A 57 13.20 5.74 4.61
N ARG A 58 13.68 6.99 4.53
CA ARG A 58 13.21 7.97 3.52
C ARG A 58 13.49 7.55 2.08
N GLU A 59 14.60 6.87 1.84
CA GLU A 59 14.92 6.35 0.53
C GLU A 59 13.95 5.24 0.12
N LEU A 60 13.73 4.27 1.01
CA LEU A 60 12.75 3.19 0.82
C LEU A 60 11.32 3.70 0.64
N GLU A 61 10.91 4.73 1.38
CA GLU A 61 9.60 5.37 1.20
C GLU A 61 9.47 6.02 -0.18
N ARG A 62 10.53 6.69 -0.66
CA ARG A 62 10.56 7.31 -2.00
C ARG A 62 10.50 6.26 -3.10
N GLU A 63 11.26 5.19 -2.96
CA GLU A 63 11.25 4.07 -3.90
C GLU A 63 9.89 3.39 -3.93
N THR A 64 9.29 3.13 -2.76
CA THR A 64 7.96 2.51 -2.67
C THR A 64 6.91 3.40 -3.35
N ALA A 65 6.95 4.72 -3.13
CA ALA A 65 6.04 5.64 -3.78
C ALA A 65 6.22 5.67 -5.31
N ARG A 66 7.47 5.64 -5.79
CA ARG A 66 7.80 5.57 -7.22
C ARG A 66 7.31 4.26 -7.85
N LEU A 67 7.63 3.12 -7.22
CA LEU A 67 7.26 1.80 -7.70
C LEU A 67 5.74 1.63 -7.74
N LYS A 68 5.01 2.11 -6.74
CA LYS A 68 3.54 2.07 -6.75
C LYS A 68 2.92 2.87 -7.90
N ARG A 69 3.49 4.02 -8.25
CA ARG A 69 3.04 4.81 -9.41
C ARG A 69 3.27 4.06 -10.72
N LEU A 70 4.49 3.56 -10.92
CA LEU A 70 4.84 2.81 -12.12
C LEU A 70 3.99 1.55 -12.26
N LEU A 71 3.73 0.84 -11.16
CA LEU A 71 2.87 -0.33 -11.15
C LEU A 71 1.44 0.03 -11.57
N ALA A 72 0.86 1.08 -10.98
CA ALA A 72 -0.48 1.53 -11.36
C ALA A 72 -0.56 1.95 -12.83
N GLU A 73 0.45 2.65 -13.37
CA GLU A 73 0.50 3.01 -14.79
C GLU A 73 0.53 1.77 -15.69
N ARG A 74 1.36 0.77 -15.35
CA ARG A 74 1.43 -0.50 -16.10
C ARG A 74 0.15 -1.31 -16.00
N ASP A 75 -0.49 -1.37 -14.84
CA ASP A 75 -1.76 -2.08 -14.66
C ASP A 75 -2.87 -1.47 -15.52
N LEU A 76 -2.94 -0.13 -15.60
CA LEU A 76 -3.87 0.57 -16.48
C LEU A 76 -3.61 0.25 -17.98
N GLU A 77 -2.34 0.19 -18.39
CA GLU A 77 -1.97 -0.20 -19.77
C GLU A 77 -2.41 -1.65 -20.06
N ILE A 78 -2.18 -2.57 -19.13
CA ILE A 78 -2.58 -3.98 -19.25
C ILE A 78 -4.09 -4.10 -19.37
N ASP A 79 -4.85 -3.38 -18.55
CA ASP A 79 -6.31 -3.42 -18.57
C ASP A 79 -6.87 -2.86 -19.87
N ALA A 80 -6.31 -1.75 -20.38
CA ALA A 80 -6.68 -1.21 -21.69
C ALA A 80 -6.42 -2.23 -22.82
N LEU A 81 -5.28 -2.93 -22.80
CA LEU A 81 -4.96 -3.97 -23.79
C LEU A 81 -5.92 -5.16 -23.70
N LYS A 82 -6.24 -5.63 -22.49
CA LYS A 82 -7.21 -6.70 -22.27
C LYS A 82 -8.58 -6.33 -22.82
N GLU A 83 -9.04 -5.10 -22.60
CA GLU A 83 -10.31 -4.62 -23.16
C GLU A 83 -10.35 -4.62 -24.69
N LEU A 84 -9.26 -4.17 -25.33
CA LEU A 84 -9.16 -4.18 -26.80
C LEU A 84 -9.19 -5.61 -27.36
N LEU A 85 -8.49 -6.54 -26.72
CA LEU A 85 -8.49 -7.95 -27.11
C LEU A 85 -9.87 -8.59 -26.91
N ALA A 86 -10.54 -8.29 -25.79
CA ALA A 86 -11.90 -8.75 -25.54
C ALA A 86 -12.89 -8.24 -26.62
N LYS A 87 -12.80 -6.96 -27.00
CA LYS A 87 -13.62 -6.37 -28.07
C LYS A 87 -13.38 -7.02 -29.44
N LYS A 88 -12.13 -7.31 -29.80
CA LYS A 88 -11.78 -8.03 -31.05
C LYS A 88 -12.34 -9.44 -31.07
N TRP A 89 -12.27 -10.17 -29.97
CA TRP A 89 -12.80 -11.53 -29.85
C TRP A 89 -14.34 -11.57 -29.96
N CYS A 90 -15.02 -10.58 -29.37
CA CYS A 90 -16.47 -10.43 -29.50
C CYS A 90 -16.91 -9.99 -30.91
N ALA A 91 -16.10 -9.20 -31.62
CA ALA A 91 -16.39 -8.80 -33.00
C ALA A 91 -16.25 -9.97 -33.98
N HIS A 92 -15.22 -10.82 -33.83
CA HIS A 92 -15.04 -12.02 -34.66
C HIS A 92 -16.21 -13.01 -34.52
N ARG A 93 -16.77 -13.18 -33.31
CA ARG A 93 -17.92 -14.06 -33.08
C ARG A 93 -19.24 -13.54 -33.69
N ARG A 94 -19.38 -12.23 -33.96
CA ARG A 94 -20.59 -11.66 -34.59
C ARG A 94 -20.65 -11.82 -36.12
N VAL A 95 -19.53 -12.15 -36.78
CA VAL A 95 -19.48 -12.36 -38.24
C VAL A 95 -19.66 -13.85 -38.61
N GLY A 96 -19.74 -14.75 -37.62
CA GLY A 96 -20.08 -16.15 -37.82
C GLY A 96 -21.59 -16.36 -37.84
N ARG A 97 -22.16 -16.52 -39.05
CA ARG A 97 -23.47 -17.12 -39.34
C ARG A 97 -23.81 -18.26 -38.34
N PRO A 98 -25.01 -18.31 -37.72
CA PRO A 98 -25.47 -19.55 -37.12
C PRO A 98 -25.79 -20.53 -38.25
N CYS A 99 -24.98 -21.58 -38.38
CA CYS A 99 -25.41 -22.76 -39.12
C CYS A 99 -26.54 -23.41 -38.32
N ALA A 100 -27.76 -23.30 -38.82
CA ALA A 100 -28.93 -23.99 -38.29
C ALA A 100 -28.82 -25.48 -38.62
N SER A 101 -28.15 -26.26 -37.77
CA SER A 101 -28.38 -27.71 -37.61
C SER A 101 -27.38 -28.32 -36.64
N SER A 102 -27.66 -28.30 -35.34
CA SER A 102 -27.49 -29.47 -34.49
C SER A 102 -27.99 -29.18 -33.08
N THR A 103 -28.88 -30.07 -32.67
CA THR A 103 -29.48 -30.21 -31.36
C THR A 103 -28.40 -30.42 -30.30
N ALA A 104 -28.57 -29.76 -29.14
CA ALA A 104 -28.40 -30.31 -27.80
C ALA A 104 -27.58 -29.45 -26.82
N SER A 105 -28.17 -29.38 -25.62
CA SER A 105 -27.59 -29.00 -24.33
C SER A 105 -27.43 -27.51 -24.03
N ARG A 106 -28.55 -26.97 -23.51
CA ARG A 106 -28.53 -25.89 -22.53
C ARG A 106 -27.78 -26.39 -21.29
N PHE A 107 -26.69 -25.73 -20.92
CA PHE A 107 -26.34 -25.58 -19.51
C PHE A 107 -25.90 -24.14 -19.28
N ARG A 108 -26.90 -23.31 -19.01
CA ARG A 108 -26.73 -22.09 -18.23
C ARG A 108 -26.83 -22.50 -16.76
N HIS A 109 -25.82 -22.18 -15.97
CA HIS A 109 -25.90 -21.90 -14.53
C HIS A 109 -24.57 -21.20 -14.21
N ASP A 110 -24.50 -19.89 -14.34
CA ASP A 110 -24.72 -18.95 -13.25
C ASP A 110 -24.06 -19.37 -11.92
N ALA A 111 -23.05 -18.57 -11.57
CA ALA A 111 -22.82 -18.01 -10.25
C ALA A 111 -22.80 -18.94 -9.01
N ALA A 112 -21.61 -18.94 -8.41
CA ALA A 112 -21.42 -18.50 -7.03
C ALA A 112 -21.79 -19.47 -5.88
N VAL A 113 -20.78 -19.61 -4.99
CA VAL A 113 -20.91 -19.62 -3.52
C VAL A 113 -21.10 -20.96 -2.81
N ARG A 114 -20.08 -21.27 -1.99
CA ARG A 114 -20.06 -22.10 -0.76
C ARG A 114 -20.37 -23.59 -0.91
N CYS A 115 -19.30 -24.36 -1.10
CA CYS A 115 -19.22 -25.71 -0.55
C CYS A 115 -18.74 -25.60 0.91
N SER A 116 -19.67 -25.44 1.84
CA SER A 116 -19.45 -25.64 3.28
C SER A 116 -20.40 -26.73 3.78
N ARG A 117 -19.79 -27.88 4.09
CA ARG A 117 -20.15 -28.89 5.09
C ARG A 117 -21.49 -28.68 5.82
N SER A 118 -22.42 -29.64 5.67
CA SER A 118 -22.82 -30.57 6.73
C SER A 118 -24.11 -31.30 6.33
N ALA A 119 -24.01 -32.60 6.03
CA ALA A 119 -25.14 -33.52 6.08
C ALA A 119 -24.79 -34.59 7.11
N GLY A 120 -25.53 -34.61 8.21
CA GLY A 120 -25.70 -35.78 9.07
C GLY A 120 -27.20 -36.06 9.13
N PRO A 121 -27.67 -37.28 8.79
CA PRO A 121 -29.09 -37.59 8.75
C PRO A 121 -29.66 -37.82 10.15
N VAL A 122 -30.87 -37.33 10.35
CA VAL A 122 -31.76 -37.70 11.44
C VAL A 122 -32.44 -39.00 11.03
N THR A 123 -32.27 -40.07 11.79
CA THR A 123 -33.11 -41.27 11.71
C THR A 123 -33.57 -41.65 13.10
N ASP A 124 -34.89 -41.76 13.20
CA ASP A 124 -35.73 -42.12 14.33
C ASP A 124 -35.75 -43.65 14.50
N MET A 125 -35.32 -44.15 15.67
CA MET A 125 -35.75 -45.35 16.42
C MET A 125 -34.77 -45.66 17.54
#